data_AF-A0A0V1ED67-F1
#
_entry.id   AF-A0A0V1ED67-F1
#
_cell.length_a   1.000
_cell.length_b   1.000
_cell.length_c   1.000
_cell.angle_alpha   90.00
_cell.angle_beta   90.00
_cell.angle_gamma   90.00
#
_symmetry.space_group_name_H-M   'P 1'
#
loop_
_entity.id
_entity.type
_entity.pdbx_description
1 polymer ?
#
loop_
_entity_poly.entity_id
_entity_poly.type
_entity_poly.pdbx_seq_one_letter_code
_entity_poly.pdbx_strand_id
1 'polypeptide(L)'
;MAAEDQQDMADRVKLNGHCVESDRGEETVLIDIGDTGETSLSSSSVKKFPKEPKKLLLSVLLLFIAAMTNDVVLAWIHERVPETPPLPDLFFTLAPHFPNALAASEYLIMVSSGIMFIVCLLHRHRFVCLLYLHIIFQLNKIILFTFTIHSFIHSFRWILLRRVFFMLSLLYLGRCVCMLVTQVPLADPDYFCSPKSNNTTFGDVLLRALRLFSGAGLNIFGKHTFCGDYIFSGHTLILVMTYLVVKEYSPRRFWHLHLLTWSVSASGILCILLSRGHYSIDVVIAYFITTRLFWLYHTLANSAELREYSVTNLMSRECWFPLFRYMECNVAPSVPRQFEWPLSWPRCFKSTSLSGSRLR
;
A
#
# COMPACT_ATOMS: atom_id res chain seq x y z
N MET A 1 14.70 47.04 -3.01
CA MET A 1 13.53 46.36 -3.61
C MET A 1 13.92 45.11 -4.39
N ALA A 2 14.75 45.17 -5.46
CA ALA A 2 15.13 43.96 -6.21
C ALA A 2 16.04 42.97 -5.45
N ALA A 3 16.83 43.45 -4.49
CA ALA A 3 17.72 42.60 -3.68
C ALA A 3 17.00 41.87 -2.52
N GLU A 4 15.87 42.40 -2.03
CA GLU A 4 15.05 41.73 -1.00
C GLU A 4 14.21 40.59 -1.60
N ASP A 5 13.70 40.74 -2.82
CA ASP A 5 12.96 39.68 -3.52
C ASP A 5 13.85 38.47 -3.88
N GLN A 6 15.13 38.71 -4.23
CA GLN A 6 16.09 37.63 -4.47
C GLN A 6 16.49 36.91 -3.17
N GLN A 7 16.53 37.62 -2.06
CA GLN A 7 16.82 37.05 -0.75
C GLN A 7 15.64 36.23 -0.22
N ASP A 8 14.38 36.70 -0.39
CA ASP A 8 13.17 35.94 0.00
C ASP A 8 13.00 34.68 -0.86
N MET A 9 13.37 34.74 -2.15
CA MET A 9 13.43 33.56 -3.02
C MET A 9 14.55 32.59 -2.62
N ALA A 10 15.73 33.10 -2.24
CA ALA A 10 16.84 32.28 -1.75
C ALA A 10 16.56 31.63 -0.37
N ASP A 11 15.84 32.33 0.51
CA ASP A 11 15.46 31.80 1.82
C ASP A 11 14.28 30.83 1.72
N ARG A 12 13.35 30.99 0.77
CA ARG A 12 12.36 29.94 0.43
C ARG A 12 12.99 28.70 -0.21
N VAL A 13 14.07 28.87 -0.99
CA VAL A 13 14.87 27.75 -1.52
C VAL A 13 15.64 27.03 -0.40
N LYS A 14 16.14 27.76 0.61
CA LYS A 14 16.79 27.16 1.80
C LYS A 14 15.82 26.49 2.77
N LEU A 15 14.58 26.97 2.89
CA LEU A 15 13.54 26.30 3.69
C LEU A 15 13.05 24.99 3.05
N ASN A 16 13.17 24.86 1.73
CA ASN A 16 12.85 23.65 0.98
C ASN A 16 14.01 22.66 1.00
N GLY A 17 14.23 22.05 2.18
CA GLY A 17 15.27 21.05 2.43
C GLY A 17 15.64 20.23 1.19
N HIS A 18 16.86 20.44 0.71
CA HIS A 18 17.51 19.53 -0.22
C HIS A 18 17.40 18.13 0.41
N CYS A 19 17.04 17.11 -0.37
CA CYS A 19 17.32 15.74 0.04
C CYS A 19 18.85 15.70 0.22
N VAL A 20 19.33 15.74 1.47
CA VAL A 20 20.77 15.77 1.78
C VAL A 20 21.35 14.50 1.19
N GLU A 21 22.15 14.69 0.15
CA GLU A 21 23.02 13.67 -0.38
C GLU A 21 23.95 13.26 0.76
N SER A 22 23.79 12.03 1.24
CA SER A 22 24.71 11.46 2.23
C SER A 22 26.11 11.50 1.61
N ASP A 23 26.99 12.30 2.21
CA ASP A 23 28.42 12.47 1.90
C ASP A 23 28.99 11.36 1.00
N ARG A 24 29.19 11.70 -0.27
CA ARG A 24 30.26 11.09 -1.07
C ARG A 24 31.29 12.17 -1.29
N GLY A 25 32.45 11.99 -0.66
CA GLY A 25 33.64 12.71 -1.06
C GLY A 25 33.83 12.62 -2.57
N GLU A 26 34.16 13.75 -3.17
CA GLU A 26 34.76 13.80 -4.50
C GLU A 26 35.99 12.90 -4.50
N GLU A 27 35.90 11.75 -5.15
CA GLU A 27 37.08 11.06 -5.65
C GLU A 27 37.10 11.29 -7.16
N THR A 28 37.71 12.39 -7.56
CA THR A 28 38.13 12.65 -8.94
C THR A 28 39.01 11.49 -9.39
N VAL A 29 38.44 10.59 -10.21
CA VAL A 29 39.20 9.53 -10.87
C VAL A 29 40.03 10.17 -11.98
N LEU A 30 41.28 10.47 -11.68
CA LEU A 30 42.32 10.72 -12.68
C LEU A 30 42.55 9.41 -13.43
N ILE A 31 42.27 9.42 -14.73
CA ILE A 31 42.60 8.33 -15.64
C ILE A 31 44.04 8.56 -16.10
N ASP A 32 44.98 7.80 -15.54
CA ASP A 32 46.32 7.66 -16.11
C ASP A 32 46.29 6.51 -17.13
N ILE A 33 46.63 6.80 -18.38
CA ILE A 33 46.68 5.81 -19.46
C ILE A 33 48.10 5.24 -19.47
N GLY A 34 48.31 4.19 -18.69
CA GLY A 34 49.50 3.33 -18.72
C GLY A 34 49.16 1.96 -19.30
N ASP A 35 49.92 1.56 -20.32
CA ASP A 35 49.77 0.37 -21.15
C ASP A 35 49.95 -0.96 -20.35
N THR A 36 49.40 -2.04 -20.90
CA THR A 36 49.48 -3.47 -20.49
C THR A 36 48.51 -4.00 -19.40
N GLY A 37 47.53 -4.79 -19.87
CA GLY A 37 47.22 -6.13 -19.36
C GLY A 37 46.53 -6.29 -17.99
N GLU A 38 45.20 -6.45 -18.03
CA GLU A 38 44.31 -7.31 -17.21
C GLU A 38 43.02 -6.58 -16.82
N THR A 39 41.95 -6.81 -17.59
CA THR A 39 40.61 -6.30 -17.29
C THR A 39 39.98 -7.14 -16.17
N SER A 40 40.23 -6.76 -14.92
CA SER A 40 39.43 -7.23 -13.79
C SER A 40 38.19 -6.35 -13.63
N LEU A 41 37.02 -6.87 -14.05
CA LEU A 41 35.72 -6.27 -13.75
C LEU A 41 35.54 -6.23 -12.22
N SER A 42 35.73 -5.06 -11.62
CA SER A 42 35.48 -4.86 -10.20
C SER A 42 33.97 -4.94 -9.92
N SER A 43 33.65 -5.68 -8.87
CA SER A 43 32.31 -6.01 -8.40
C SER A 43 31.43 -4.78 -8.23
N SER A 44 30.24 -4.80 -8.84
CA SER A 44 29.18 -3.83 -8.61
C SER A 44 28.95 -3.63 -7.10
N SER A 45 29.21 -2.42 -6.61
CA SER A 45 28.87 -2.03 -5.25
C SER A 45 27.36 -2.17 -5.06
N VAL A 46 26.96 -3.17 -4.28
CA VAL A 46 25.56 -3.37 -3.89
C VAL A 46 25.13 -2.12 -3.13
N LYS A 47 24.39 -1.22 -3.79
CA LYS A 47 23.83 -0.01 -3.18
C LYS A 47 23.06 -0.42 -1.92
N LYS A 48 23.62 -0.09 -0.75
CA LYS A 48 23.04 -0.42 0.56
C LYS A 48 22.04 0.69 0.91
N PHE A 49 20.76 0.36 0.90
CA PHE A 49 19.70 1.33 1.14
C PHE A 49 19.64 1.71 2.63
N PRO A 50 19.47 2.99 2.98
CA PRO A 50 19.41 3.44 4.37
C PRO A 50 18.14 2.93 5.05
N LYS A 51 18.27 2.48 6.30
CA LYS A 51 17.13 2.11 7.16
C LYS A 51 16.51 3.39 7.71
N GLU A 52 15.26 3.69 7.36
CA GLU A 52 14.55 4.89 7.83
C GLU A 52 13.27 4.57 8.63
N PRO A 53 13.38 3.95 9.82
CA PRO A 53 12.21 3.52 10.60
C PRO A 53 11.30 4.69 11.02
N LYS A 54 11.87 5.90 11.18
CA LYS A 54 11.11 7.11 11.52
C LYS A 54 10.08 7.47 10.44
N LYS A 55 10.42 7.29 9.16
CA LYS A 55 9.51 7.58 8.04
C LYS A 55 8.37 6.56 7.95
N LEU A 56 8.67 5.30 8.25
CA LEU A 56 7.63 4.28 8.36
C LEU A 56 6.69 4.58 9.53
N LEU A 57 7.23 4.89 10.72
CA LEU A 57 6.41 5.23 11.88
C LEU A 57 5.46 6.39 11.57
N LEU A 58 5.96 7.42 10.87
CA LEU A 58 5.12 8.52 10.38
C LEU A 58 4.01 8.02 9.45
N SER A 59 4.30 7.15 8.47
CA SER A 59 3.27 6.60 7.57
C SER A 59 2.23 5.74 8.29
N VAL A 60 2.64 4.99 9.33
CA VAL A 60 1.72 4.21 10.18
C VAL A 60 0.83 5.15 10.97
N LEU A 61 1.39 6.22 11.55
CA LEU A 61 0.63 7.22 12.30
C LEU A 61 -0.37 7.94 11.38
N LEU A 62 0.03 8.31 10.17
CA LEU A 62 -0.85 8.93 9.18
C LEU A 62 -2.01 8.03 8.78
N LEU A 63 -1.76 6.73 8.58
CA LEU A 63 -2.81 5.76 8.29
C LEU A 63 -3.73 5.57 9.50
N PHE A 64 -3.18 5.49 10.72
CA PHE A 64 -3.97 5.36 11.94
C PHE A 64 -4.89 6.56 12.14
N ILE A 65 -4.37 7.78 11.99
CA ILE A 65 -5.17 9.01 12.08
C ILE A 65 -6.25 9.01 11.00
N ALA A 66 -5.90 8.72 9.74
CA ALA A 66 -6.86 8.69 8.65
C ALA A 66 -7.97 7.65 8.85
N ALA A 67 -7.63 6.44 9.32
CA ALA A 67 -8.59 5.40 9.64
C ALA A 67 -9.50 5.81 10.80
N MET A 68 -8.94 6.36 11.88
CA MET A 68 -9.71 6.85 13.02
C MET A 68 -10.66 8.00 12.62
N THR A 69 -10.18 8.95 11.80
CA THR A 69 -11.03 10.01 11.25
C THR A 69 -12.15 9.43 10.40
N ASN A 70 -11.88 8.41 9.58
CA ASN A 70 -12.89 7.74 8.77
C ASN A 70 -13.98 7.09 9.64
N ASP A 71 -13.61 6.43 10.74
CA ASP A 71 -14.55 5.81 11.67
C ASP A 71 -15.37 6.86 12.45
N VAL A 72 -14.75 7.98 12.83
CA VAL A 72 -15.44 9.12 13.46
C VAL A 72 -16.45 9.75 12.50
N VAL A 73 -16.05 9.96 11.23
CA VAL A 73 -16.95 10.49 10.20
C VAL A 73 -18.09 9.51 9.94
N LEU A 74 -17.82 8.20 9.87
CA LEU A 74 -18.86 7.18 9.69
C LEU A 74 -19.87 7.19 10.86
N ALA A 75 -19.37 7.25 12.10
CA ALA A 75 -20.24 7.37 13.28
C ALA A 75 -21.06 8.67 13.27
N TRP A 76 -20.51 9.77 12.73
CA TRP A 76 -21.19 11.05 12.61
C TRP A 76 -22.28 11.08 11.51
N ILE A 77 -21.99 10.54 10.33
CA ILE A 77 -22.95 10.50 9.20
C ILE A 77 -24.07 9.49 9.44
N HIS A 78 -23.81 8.44 10.23
CA HIS A 78 -24.83 7.46 10.60
C HIS A 78 -26.05 8.09 11.27
N GLU A 79 -25.85 9.11 12.09
CA GLU A 79 -26.94 9.85 12.74
C GLU A 79 -27.75 10.70 11.74
N ARG A 80 -27.19 11.02 10.57
CA ARG A 80 -27.73 11.95 9.57
C ARG A 80 -28.13 11.28 8.26
N VAL A 81 -27.97 9.96 8.15
CA VAL A 81 -28.33 9.21 6.96
C VAL A 81 -29.83 9.41 6.65
N PRO A 82 -30.17 9.79 5.41
CA PRO A 82 -31.56 10.05 5.03
C PRO A 82 -32.35 8.75 4.95
N GLU A 83 -33.56 8.75 5.50
CA GLU A 83 -34.49 7.62 5.51
C GLU A 83 -35.39 7.60 4.25
N THR A 84 -34.79 7.93 3.10
CA THR A 84 -35.46 7.91 1.80
C THR A 84 -35.17 6.60 1.07
N PRO A 85 -36.02 6.20 0.10
CA PRO A 85 -35.74 5.01 -0.71
C PRO A 85 -34.38 5.08 -1.44
N PRO A 86 -33.80 3.92 -1.80
CA PRO A 86 -32.54 3.85 -2.51
C PRO A 86 -32.61 4.59 -3.85
N LEU A 87 -31.48 5.13 -4.27
CA LEU A 87 -31.37 5.73 -5.61
C LEU A 87 -31.46 4.65 -6.70
N PRO A 88 -31.95 5.01 -7.90
CA PRO A 88 -31.95 4.10 -9.03
C PRO A 88 -30.51 3.75 -9.42
N ASP A 89 -30.21 2.45 -9.43
CA ASP A 89 -28.91 1.91 -9.79
C ASP A 89 -29.10 0.83 -10.87
N LEU A 90 -28.38 0.97 -11.98
CA LEU A 90 -28.50 0.05 -13.12
C LEU A 90 -28.17 -1.39 -12.72
N PHE A 91 -27.14 -1.61 -11.90
CA PHE A 91 -26.77 -2.96 -11.49
C PHE A 91 -27.87 -3.60 -10.64
N PHE A 92 -28.50 -2.83 -9.75
CA PHE A 92 -29.57 -3.33 -8.89
C PHE A 92 -30.84 -3.73 -9.66
N THR A 93 -31.05 -3.16 -10.85
CA THR A 93 -32.14 -3.57 -11.76
C THR A 93 -31.86 -4.85 -12.53
N LEU A 94 -30.58 -5.18 -12.75
CA LEU A 94 -30.16 -6.31 -13.59
C LEU A 94 -29.83 -7.56 -12.77
N ALA A 95 -29.30 -7.39 -11.56
CA ALA A 95 -28.79 -8.47 -10.75
C ALA A 95 -29.71 -8.82 -9.57
N PRO A 96 -29.85 -10.11 -9.23
CA PRO A 96 -30.56 -10.54 -8.03
C PRO A 96 -29.82 -10.10 -6.75
N HIS A 97 -30.58 -9.87 -5.69
CA HIS A 97 -30.04 -9.51 -4.38
C HIS A 97 -29.66 -10.75 -3.57
N PHE A 98 -28.46 -10.72 -2.97
CA PHE A 98 -27.95 -11.78 -2.10
C PHE A 98 -27.43 -11.19 -0.77
N PRO A 99 -28.19 -11.26 0.33
CA PRO A 99 -27.86 -10.56 1.57
C PRO A 99 -26.55 -11.05 2.22
N ASN A 100 -26.26 -12.36 2.12
CA ASN A 100 -25.05 -12.95 2.66
C ASN A 100 -23.78 -12.62 1.87
N ALA A 101 -23.89 -12.01 0.68
CA ALA A 101 -22.74 -11.70 -0.16
C ALA A 101 -21.86 -10.61 0.44
N LEU A 102 -22.39 -9.72 1.30
CA LEU A 102 -21.59 -8.70 1.97
C LEU A 102 -20.56 -9.36 2.90
N ALA A 103 -21.03 -10.25 3.79
CA ALA A 103 -20.15 -10.99 4.69
C ALA A 103 -19.09 -11.80 3.92
N ALA A 104 -19.48 -12.45 2.81
CA ALA A 104 -18.53 -13.16 1.95
C ALA A 104 -17.44 -12.22 1.39
N SER A 105 -17.81 -11.02 0.95
CA SER A 105 -16.84 -10.02 0.48
C SER A 105 -15.88 -9.56 1.58
N GLU A 106 -16.35 -9.41 2.82
CA GLU A 106 -15.51 -9.04 3.96
C GLU A 106 -14.49 -10.13 4.31
N TYR A 107 -14.87 -11.41 4.22
CA TYR A 107 -13.92 -12.52 4.35
C TYR A 107 -12.85 -12.49 3.23
N LEU A 108 -13.26 -12.24 1.98
CA LEU A 108 -12.33 -12.10 0.87
C LEU A 108 -11.38 -10.91 1.06
N ILE A 109 -11.86 -9.80 1.62
CA ILE A 109 -11.04 -8.64 1.98
C ILE A 109 -10.03 -9.03 3.04
N MET A 110 -10.44 -9.65 4.15
CA MET A 110 -9.54 -10.05 5.22
C MET A 110 -8.42 -10.99 4.71
N VAL A 111 -8.78 -12.00 3.90
CA VAL A 111 -7.81 -12.94 3.32
C VAL A 111 -6.87 -12.23 2.33
N SER A 112 -7.40 -11.43 1.42
CA SER A 112 -6.60 -10.72 0.41
C SER A 112 -5.67 -9.68 1.02
N SER A 113 -6.13 -8.94 2.03
CA SER A 113 -5.34 -7.99 2.82
C SER A 113 -4.18 -8.69 3.54
N GLY A 114 -4.43 -9.88 4.10
CA GLY A 114 -3.41 -10.73 4.71
C GLY A 114 -2.35 -11.15 3.68
N ILE A 115 -2.76 -11.57 2.49
CA ILE A 115 -1.85 -11.90 1.38
C ILE A 115 -1.00 -10.68 0.99
N MET A 116 -1.60 -9.50 0.83
CA MET A 116 -0.88 -8.26 0.53
C MET A 116 0.16 -7.96 1.61
N PHE A 117 -0.23 -8.01 2.89
CA PHE A 117 0.66 -7.74 4.00
C PHE A 117 1.85 -8.72 4.02
N ILE A 118 1.59 -10.01 3.80
CA ILE A 118 2.62 -11.04 3.67
C ILE A 118 3.54 -10.71 2.48
N VAL A 119 3.02 -10.34 1.30
CA VAL A 119 3.84 -9.97 0.14
C VAL A 119 4.72 -8.75 0.44
N CYS A 120 4.17 -7.71 1.08
CA CYS A 120 4.91 -6.52 1.49
C CYS A 120 6.04 -6.86 2.47
N LEU A 121 5.77 -7.74 3.44
CA LEU A 121 6.77 -8.22 4.38
C LEU A 121 7.80 -9.13 3.72
N LEU A 122 7.43 -9.92 2.71
CA LEU A 122 8.35 -10.85 2.05
C LEU A 122 9.12 -10.22 0.88
N HIS A 123 8.84 -8.95 0.53
CA HIS A 123 9.35 -8.26 -0.67
C HIS A 123 10.89 -8.09 -0.79
N ARG A 124 11.72 -8.65 0.09
CA ARG A 124 13.16 -8.76 -0.22
C ARG A 124 13.86 -9.93 0.46
N HIS A 125 13.19 -11.07 0.46
CA HIS A 125 13.81 -12.35 0.79
C HIS A 125 13.18 -13.44 -0.10
N ARG A 126 14.00 -14.28 -0.76
CA ARG A 126 13.51 -15.38 -1.61
C ARG A 126 12.56 -16.30 -0.81
N PHE A 127 11.26 -16.22 -1.08
CA PHE A 127 10.23 -16.91 -0.28
C PHE A 127 9.15 -17.61 -1.12
N VAL A 128 9.58 -18.45 -2.07
CA VAL A 128 8.70 -19.53 -2.56
C VAL A 128 9.02 -20.87 -1.91
N CYS A 129 10.23 -21.07 -1.38
CA CYS A 129 10.53 -22.31 -0.67
C CYS A 129 9.83 -22.40 0.68
N LEU A 130 9.63 -21.30 1.41
CA LEU A 130 9.08 -21.39 2.77
C LEU A 130 7.55 -21.50 2.85
N LEU A 131 6.79 -21.07 1.83
CA LEU A 131 5.35 -21.39 1.79
C LEU A 131 5.13 -22.88 1.43
N TYR A 132 5.99 -23.45 0.58
CA TYR A 132 5.95 -24.88 0.23
C TYR A 132 6.53 -25.76 1.35
N LEU A 133 7.55 -25.29 2.08
CA LEU A 133 8.11 -25.98 3.26
C LEU A 133 7.27 -25.78 4.53
N HIS A 134 6.50 -24.70 4.69
CA HIS A 134 5.63 -24.52 5.86
C HIS A 134 4.42 -25.46 5.84
N ILE A 135 3.96 -25.85 4.64
CA ILE A 135 2.99 -26.95 4.47
C ILE A 135 3.62 -28.30 4.85
N ILE A 136 4.95 -28.45 4.74
CA ILE A 136 5.68 -29.68 5.07
C ILE A 136 6.20 -29.74 6.52
N PHE A 137 6.40 -28.61 7.21
CA PHE A 137 7.11 -28.55 8.52
C PHE A 137 6.21 -28.09 9.68
N GLN A 138 5.06 -28.73 9.84
CA GLN A 138 4.16 -28.57 10.98
C GLN A 138 4.69 -29.19 12.29
N LEU A 139 6.01 -29.16 12.55
CA LEU A 139 6.59 -29.86 13.72
C LEU A 139 7.45 -29.01 14.66
N ASN A 140 7.84 -27.76 14.36
CA ASN A 140 8.62 -26.96 15.32
C ASN A 140 8.19 -25.48 15.37
N LYS A 141 7.23 -25.19 16.26
CA LYS A 141 6.58 -23.86 16.41
C LYS A 141 7.49 -22.76 16.96
N ILE A 142 8.57 -23.11 17.69
CA ILE A 142 9.40 -22.16 18.44
C ILE A 142 10.50 -21.51 17.56
N ILE A 143 11.09 -22.27 16.63
CA ILE A 143 12.14 -21.76 15.71
C ILE A 143 11.52 -20.88 14.61
N LEU A 144 10.26 -21.15 14.22
CA LEU A 144 9.52 -20.30 13.30
C LEU A 144 9.25 -18.91 13.89
N PHE A 145 8.94 -18.82 15.19
CA PHE A 145 8.61 -17.56 15.86
C PHE A 145 9.82 -16.61 15.99
N THR A 146 11.01 -17.15 16.25
CA THR A 146 12.24 -16.34 16.31
C THR A 146 12.75 -15.95 14.93
N PHE A 147 12.58 -16.82 13.92
CA PHE A 147 12.96 -16.52 12.53
C PHE A 147 11.97 -15.58 11.83
N THR A 148 10.67 -15.62 12.17
CA THR A 148 9.70 -14.61 11.71
C THR A 148 10.08 -13.24 12.27
N ILE A 149 10.29 -13.11 13.58
CA ILE A 149 10.71 -11.84 14.22
C ILE A 149 12.03 -11.31 13.63
N HIS A 150 13.03 -12.17 13.40
CA HIS A 150 14.28 -11.75 12.76
C HIS A 150 14.10 -11.36 11.28
N SER A 151 13.22 -12.06 10.55
CA SER A 151 12.79 -11.66 9.21
C SER A 151 11.98 -10.35 9.21
N PHE A 152 11.35 -9.91 10.29
CA PHE A 152 10.72 -8.59 10.30
C PHE A 152 11.75 -7.44 10.26
N ILE A 153 13.04 -7.69 10.52
CA ILE A 153 14.10 -6.68 10.65
C ILE A 153 15.04 -6.69 9.43
N HIS A 154 14.54 -6.39 8.23
CA HIS A 154 15.44 -6.12 7.08
C HIS A 154 15.02 -4.89 6.30
N SER A 155 16.02 -4.08 5.93
CA SER A 155 15.93 -2.64 5.58
C SER A 155 14.96 -2.24 4.46
N PHE A 156 14.39 -3.20 3.74
CA PHE A 156 13.70 -2.98 2.48
C PHE A 156 12.19 -3.17 2.57
N ARG A 157 11.71 -3.81 3.64
CA ARG A 157 10.30 -4.06 3.94
C ARG A 157 9.58 -2.76 4.30
N TRP A 158 10.33 -1.82 4.85
CA TRP A 158 9.85 -0.53 5.32
C TRP A 158 9.51 0.45 4.20
N ILE A 159 10.16 0.36 3.05
CA ILE A 159 9.89 1.25 1.91
C ILE A 159 8.51 0.92 1.34
N LEU A 160 8.22 -0.36 1.07
CA LEU A 160 6.92 -0.76 0.54
C LEU A 160 5.77 -0.46 1.49
N LEU A 161 5.91 -0.87 2.76
CA LEU A 161 4.88 -0.60 3.76
C LEU A 161 4.64 0.89 3.92
N ARG A 162 5.69 1.72 3.90
CA ARG A 162 5.56 3.18 3.93
C ARG A 162 4.78 3.71 2.74
N ARG A 163 5.07 3.23 1.52
CA ARG A 163 4.35 3.63 0.29
C ARG A 163 2.86 3.25 0.38
N VAL A 164 2.57 2.01 0.78
CA VAL A 164 1.19 1.50 0.93
C VAL A 164 0.43 2.28 1.99
N PHE A 165 0.99 2.46 3.19
CA PHE A 165 0.33 3.20 4.27
C PHE A 165 0.10 4.66 3.93
N PHE A 166 1.05 5.31 3.25
CA PHE A 166 0.87 6.68 2.77
C PHE A 166 -0.26 6.79 1.74
N MET A 167 -0.29 5.92 0.72
CA MET A 167 -1.36 5.92 -0.28
C MET A 167 -2.73 5.61 0.36
N LEU A 168 -2.82 4.63 1.26
CA LEU A 168 -4.05 4.31 1.97
C LEU A 168 -4.54 5.48 2.85
N SER A 169 -3.62 6.20 3.49
CA SER A 169 -3.95 7.39 4.28
C SER A 169 -4.60 8.48 3.41
N LEU A 170 -4.04 8.77 2.24
CA LEU A 170 -4.62 9.75 1.30
C LEU A 170 -6.01 9.33 0.81
N LEU A 171 -6.21 8.04 0.50
CA LEU A 171 -7.52 7.53 0.06
C LEU A 171 -8.57 7.63 1.17
N TYR A 172 -8.22 7.26 2.42
CA TYR A 172 -9.14 7.36 3.55
C TYR A 172 -9.48 8.81 3.90
N LEU A 173 -8.53 9.74 3.81
CA LEU A 173 -8.81 11.16 3.98
C LEU A 173 -9.74 11.69 2.89
N GLY A 174 -9.52 11.29 1.63
CA GLY A 174 -10.42 11.62 0.52
C GLY A 174 -11.85 11.11 0.75
N ARG A 175 -11.98 9.86 1.24
CA ARG A 175 -13.26 9.26 1.62
C ARG A 175 -13.96 10.04 2.74
N CYS A 176 -13.24 10.48 3.76
CA CYS A 176 -13.79 11.33 4.82
C CYS A 176 -14.44 12.59 4.25
N VAL A 177 -13.76 13.27 3.31
CA VAL A 177 -14.29 14.47 2.66
C VAL A 177 -15.56 14.14 1.87
N CYS A 178 -15.55 13.08 1.06
CA CYS A 178 -16.71 12.67 0.28
C CYS A 178 -17.95 12.38 1.14
N MET A 179 -17.79 11.62 2.22
CA MET A 179 -18.89 11.28 3.13
C MET A 179 -19.42 12.48 3.93
N LEU A 180 -18.55 13.43 4.26
CA LEU A 180 -18.95 14.66 4.95
C LEU A 180 -19.73 15.61 4.04
N VAL A 181 -19.33 15.73 2.77
CA VAL A 181 -19.95 16.64 1.81
C VAL A 181 -21.32 16.14 1.37
N THR A 182 -21.45 14.84 1.10
CA THR A 182 -22.69 14.27 0.57
C THR A 182 -23.04 12.99 1.30
N GLN A 183 -24.28 12.92 1.78
CA GLN A 183 -24.86 11.73 2.40
C GLN A 183 -25.96 11.19 1.51
N VAL A 184 -25.95 9.88 1.30
CA VAL A 184 -26.80 9.17 0.34
C VAL A 184 -27.66 8.16 1.10
N PRO A 185 -28.91 7.92 0.69
CA PRO A 185 -29.76 6.90 1.30
C PRO A 185 -29.17 5.49 1.17
N LEU A 186 -29.62 4.61 2.07
CA LEU A 186 -29.27 3.19 2.06
C LEU A 186 -29.48 2.56 0.69
N ALA A 187 -28.48 1.80 0.23
CA ALA A 187 -28.57 1.02 -1.00
C ALA A 187 -29.47 -0.22 -0.86
N ASP A 188 -29.47 -0.83 0.33
CA ASP A 188 -30.34 -1.95 0.69
C ASP A 188 -31.33 -1.55 1.80
N PRO A 189 -32.64 -1.50 1.54
CA PRO A 189 -33.65 -1.17 2.55
C PRO A 189 -33.73 -2.17 3.70
N ASP A 190 -33.36 -3.44 3.47
CA ASP A 190 -33.46 -4.51 4.46
C ASP A 190 -32.19 -4.63 5.34
N TYR A 191 -31.22 -3.74 5.13
CA TYR A 191 -29.98 -3.73 5.89
C TYR A 191 -30.19 -3.23 7.33
N PHE A 192 -29.76 -4.03 8.30
CA PHE A 192 -29.90 -3.70 9.72
C PHE A 192 -28.92 -2.59 10.15
N CYS A 193 -29.44 -1.40 10.45
CA CYS A 193 -28.67 -0.30 11.03
C CYS A 193 -28.75 -0.30 12.57
N SER A 194 -27.63 0.04 13.21
CA SER A 194 -27.61 0.34 14.64
C SER A 194 -28.54 1.52 14.98
N PRO A 195 -29.12 1.56 16.19
CA PRO A 195 -30.00 2.66 16.58
C PRO A 195 -29.25 3.99 16.71
N LYS A 196 -29.86 5.05 16.17
CA LYS A 196 -29.42 6.46 16.31
C LYS A 196 -29.41 6.88 17.79
N SER A 197 -28.45 7.72 18.18
CA SER A 197 -28.37 8.25 19.55
C SER A 197 -29.20 9.51 19.70
N ASN A 198 -30.14 9.56 20.65
CA ASN A 198 -30.97 10.76 20.88
C ASN A 198 -30.17 11.97 21.39
N ASN A 199 -29.02 11.76 22.03
CA ASN A 199 -28.07 12.80 22.41
C ASN A 199 -26.70 12.46 21.84
N THR A 200 -26.22 13.21 20.84
CA THR A 200 -24.92 12.97 20.20
C THR A 200 -23.85 13.82 20.87
N THR A 201 -23.33 13.37 22.02
CA THR A 201 -22.12 14.00 22.59
C THR A 201 -20.89 13.58 21.78
N PHE A 202 -19.89 14.44 21.64
CA PHE A 202 -18.63 14.10 20.95
C PHE A 202 -17.98 12.81 21.51
N GLY A 203 -18.08 12.60 22.83
CA GLY A 203 -17.58 11.38 23.48
C GLY A 203 -18.28 10.09 23.02
N ASP A 204 -19.59 10.15 22.74
CA ASP A 204 -20.35 8.98 22.28
C ASP A 204 -19.97 8.60 20.83
N VAL A 205 -19.76 9.61 19.98
CA VAL A 205 -19.27 9.43 18.60
C VAL A 205 -17.87 8.83 18.63
N LEU A 206 -16.98 9.33 19.48
CA LEU A 206 -15.62 8.81 19.63
C LEU A 206 -15.62 7.37 20.15
N LEU A 207 -16.47 7.03 21.13
CA LEU A 207 -16.58 5.67 21.64
C LEU A 207 -17.10 4.69 20.57
N ARG A 208 -18.08 5.12 19.76
CA ARG A 208 -18.57 4.37 18.59
C ARG A 208 -17.45 4.16 17.57
N ALA A 209 -16.66 5.19 17.28
CA ALA A 209 -15.50 5.10 16.38
C ALA A 209 -14.41 4.15 16.91
N LEU A 210 -14.09 4.19 18.21
CA LEU A 210 -13.12 3.26 18.81
C LEU A 210 -13.60 1.80 18.75
N ARG A 211 -14.90 1.58 18.89
CA ARG A 211 -15.52 0.26 18.71
C ARG A 211 -15.42 -0.21 17.26
N LEU A 212 -15.72 0.66 16.28
CA LEU A 212 -15.53 0.38 14.85
C LEU A 212 -14.09 0.02 14.51
N PHE A 213 -13.15 0.82 15.02
CA PHE A 213 -11.73 0.63 14.80
C PHE A 213 -11.24 -0.74 15.27
N SER A 214 -11.78 -1.24 16.39
CA SER A 214 -11.46 -2.57 16.92
C SER A 214 -11.87 -3.72 16.00
N GLY A 215 -12.86 -3.50 15.12
CA GLY A 215 -13.29 -4.43 14.08
C GLY A 215 -12.62 -4.22 12.73
N ALA A 216 -11.63 -3.32 12.63
CA ALA A 216 -10.96 -2.92 11.39
C ALA A 216 -11.94 -2.48 10.27
N GLY A 217 -13.12 -1.97 10.64
CA GLY A 217 -14.15 -1.50 9.70
C GLY A 217 -14.95 -2.59 8.98
N LEU A 218 -14.90 -3.86 9.44
CA LEU A 218 -15.67 -4.99 8.89
C LEU A 218 -16.85 -5.37 9.81
N ASN A 219 -17.94 -5.89 9.23
CA ASN A 219 -19.16 -6.25 9.96
C ASN A 219 -19.26 -7.74 10.38
N ILE A 220 -18.24 -8.57 10.09
CA ILE A 220 -18.23 -10.03 10.33
C ILE A 220 -18.61 -10.45 11.77
N PHE A 221 -18.33 -9.64 12.79
CA PHE A 221 -18.62 -9.98 14.19
C PHE A 221 -19.99 -9.48 14.70
N GLY A 222 -20.84 -8.94 13.83
CA GLY A 222 -22.25 -8.62 14.13
C GLY A 222 -22.48 -7.56 15.22
N LYS A 223 -21.46 -6.78 15.58
CA LYS A 223 -21.52 -5.79 16.67
C LYS A 223 -21.45 -4.33 16.20
N HIS A 224 -21.29 -4.09 14.88
CA HIS A 224 -20.84 -2.80 14.35
C HIS A 224 -21.52 -2.39 13.02
N THR A 225 -22.85 -2.50 12.91
CA THR A 225 -23.58 -2.08 11.69
C THR A 225 -23.88 -0.58 11.70
N PHE A 226 -22.92 0.24 11.28
CA PHE A 226 -23.15 1.65 10.97
C PHE A 226 -23.54 1.82 9.50
N CYS A 227 -24.38 2.82 9.24
CA CYS A 227 -24.95 3.09 7.93
C CYS A 227 -24.55 4.48 7.44
N GLY A 228 -24.55 4.68 6.11
CA GLY A 228 -24.18 5.96 5.48
C GLY A 228 -22.88 5.92 4.67
N ASP A 229 -22.20 4.78 4.62
CA ASP A 229 -21.01 4.56 3.80
C ASP A 229 -21.37 4.13 2.37
N TYR A 230 -21.84 5.09 1.56
CA TYR A 230 -22.32 4.83 0.20
C TYR A 230 -21.70 5.75 -0.88
N ILE A 231 -20.67 6.52 -0.50
CA ILE A 231 -19.84 7.31 -1.42
C ILE A 231 -18.36 7.08 -1.05
N PHE A 232 -17.60 6.63 -2.04
CA PHE A 232 -16.21 6.20 -1.98
C PHE A 232 -15.98 4.93 -1.12
N SER A 233 -16.28 3.78 -1.70
CA SER A 233 -16.31 2.45 -1.08
C SER A 233 -14.96 2.01 -0.55
N GLY A 234 -14.87 1.88 0.79
CA GLY A 234 -13.67 1.37 1.48
C GLY A 234 -13.34 -0.08 1.15
N HIS A 235 -14.37 -0.93 0.99
CA HIS A 235 -14.20 -2.34 0.62
C HIS A 235 -13.55 -2.48 -0.77
N THR A 236 -14.08 -1.76 -1.76
CA THR A 236 -13.55 -1.74 -3.12
C THR A 236 -12.12 -1.19 -3.16
N LEU A 237 -11.88 -0.10 -2.43
CA LEU A 237 -10.55 0.51 -2.27
C LEU A 237 -9.51 -0.53 -1.81
N ILE A 238 -9.79 -1.29 -0.75
CA ILE A 238 -8.84 -2.27 -0.21
C ILE A 238 -8.61 -3.44 -1.17
N LEU A 239 -9.66 -3.95 -1.83
CA LEU A 239 -9.52 -5.01 -2.84
C LEU A 239 -8.66 -4.56 -4.03
N VAL A 240 -8.96 -3.39 -4.60
CA VAL A 240 -8.22 -2.84 -5.74
C VAL A 240 -6.78 -2.53 -5.35
N MET A 241 -6.56 -1.87 -4.21
CA MET A 241 -5.23 -1.56 -3.71
C MET A 241 -4.39 -2.82 -3.48
N THR A 242 -5.00 -3.86 -2.88
CA THR A 242 -4.37 -5.16 -2.66
C THR A 242 -3.90 -5.80 -3.96
N TYR A 243 -4.76 -5.85 -4.98
CA TYR A 243 -4.39 -6.39 -6.29
C TYR A 243 -3.23 -5.59 -6.93
N LEU A 244 -3.31 -4.26 -6.93
CA LEU A 244 -2.29 -3.39 -7.54
C LEU A 244 -0.92 -3.56 -6.86
N VAL A 245 -0.89 -3.55 -5.52
CA VAL A 245 0.34 -3.77 -4.74
C VAL A 245 0.94 -5.13 -5.05
N VAL A 246 0.14 -6.20 -5.01
CA VAL A 246 0.64 -7.55 -5.31
C VAL A 246 1.19 -7.62 -6.73
N LYS A 247 0.47 -7.09 -7.72
CA LYS A 247 0.90 -7.11 -9.13
C LYS A 247 2.18 -6.31 -9.40
N GLU A 248 2.32 -5.15 -8.77
CA GLU A 248 3.47 -4.26 -9.02
C GLU A 248 4.75 -4.79 -8.37
N TYR A 249 4.64 -5.26 -7.13
CA TYR A 249 5.79 -5.62 -6.31
C TYR A 249 6.18 -7.10 -6.36
N SER A 250 5.34 -7.98 -6.91
CA SER A 250 5.72 -9.39 -7.10
C SER A 250 6.23 -9.71 -8.52
N PRO A 251 7.13 -10.69 -8.70
CA PRO A 251 7.69 -11.04 -10.01
C PRO A 251 6.63 -11.52 -10.99
N ARG A 252 6.85 -11.23 -12.27
CA ARG A 252 6.00 -11.73 -13.38
C ARG A 252 5.91 -13.26 -13.44
N ARG A 253 6.86 -14.00 -12.86
CA ARG A 253 6.84 -15.47 -12.80
C ARG A 253 5.72 -16.02 -11.92
N PHE A 254 5.23 -15.27 -10.93
CA PHE A 254 4.12 -15.71 -10.07
C PHE A 254 2.76 -15.34 -10.64
N TRP A 255 2.53 -15.73 -11.89
CA TRP A 255 1.26 -15.53 -12.58
C TRP A 255 0.07 -16.09 -11.78
N HIS A 256 0.19 -17.26 -11.15
CA HIS A 256 -0.88 -17.84 -10.33
C HIS A 256 -1.29 -16.94 -9.16
N LEU A 257 -0.33 -16.26 -8.52
CA LEU A 257 -0.62 -15.32 -7.45
C LEU A 257 -1.38 -14.11 -8.00
N HIS A 258 -0.98 -13.58 -9.16
CA HIS A 258 -1.65 -12.44 -9.79
C HIS A 258 -3.07 -12.78 -10.24
N LEU A 259 -3.24 -13.97 -10.80
CA LEU A 259 -4.55 -14.46 -11.21
C LEU A 259 -5.45 -14.68 -9.99
N LEU A 260 -4.92 -15.30 -8.93
CA LEU A 260 -5.67 -15.51 -7.69
C LEU A 260 -6.11 -14.19 -7.08
N THR A 261 -5.21 -13.21 -6.93
CA THR A 261 -5.57 -11.91 -6.33
C THR A 261 -6.49 -11.09 -7.21
N TRP A 262 -6.37 -11.20 -8.54
CA TRP A 262 -7.34 -10.61 -9.47
C TRP A 262 -8.72 -11.23 -9.30
N SER A 263 -8.82 -12.56 -9.30
CA SER A 263 -10.09 -13.29 -9.13
C SER A 263 -10.73 -12.98 -7.79
N VAL A 264 -9.97 -12.97 -6.69
CA VAL A 264 -10.48 -12.62 -5.36
C VAL A 264 -11.01 -11.19 -5.32
N SER A 265 -10.31 -10.24 -5.96
CA SER A 265 -10.75 -8.85 -6.00
C SER A 265 -12.01 -8.67 -6.85
N ALA A 266 -12.08 -9.32 -8.02
CA ALA A 266 -13.26 -9.29 -8.88
C ALA A 266 -14.47 -9.94 -8.20
N SER A 267 -14.30 -11.10 -7.57
CA SER A 267 -15.35 -11.76 -6.80
C SER A 267 -15.80 -10.92 -5.60
N GLY A 268 -14.86 -10.29 -4.88
CA GLY A 268 -15.20 -9.41 -3.76
C GLY A 268 -16.05 -8.21 -4.20
N ILE A 269 -15.67 -7.55 -5.29
CA ILE A 269 -16.44 -6.44 -5.87
C ILE A 269 -17.83 -6.90 -6.33
N LEU A 270 -17.92 -8.07 -6.99
CA LEU A 270 -19.20 -8.64 -7.39
C LEU A 270 -20.09 -8.93 -6.16
N CYS A 271 -19.53 -9.51 -5.10
CA CYS A 271 -20.24 -9.79 -3.86
C CYS A 271 -20.76 -8.52 -3.18
N ILE A 272 -19.99 -7.43 -3.19
CA ILE A 272 -20.41 -6.10 -2.68
C ILE A 272 -21.62 -5.57 -3.45
N LEU A 273 -21.64 -5.72 -4.78
CA LEU A 273 -22.76 -5.25 -5.61
C LEU A 273 -24.00 -6.15 -5.45
N LEU A 274 -23.81 -7.46 -5.39
CA LEU A 274 -24.90 -8.43 -5.21
C LEU A 274 -25.59 -8.31 -3.85
N SER A 275 -24.84 -7.96 -2.80
CA SER A 275 -25.43 -7.66 -1.50
C SER A 275 -26.15 -6.32 -1.43
N ARG A 276 -26.08 -5.50 -2.49
CA ARG A 276 -26.50 -4.09 -2.47
C ARG A 276 -25.87 -3.32 -1.30
N GLY A 277 -24.68 -3.75 -0.85
CA GLY A 277 -23.98 -3.10 0.25
C GLY A 277 -23.41 -1.74 -0.14
N HIS A 278 -23.12 -1.53 -1.43
CA HIS A 278 -22.63 -0.27 -2.01
C HIS A 278 -23.31 -0.05 -3.36
N TYR A 279 -23.53 1.21 -3.74
CA TYR A 279 -24.00 1.53 -5.09
C TYR A 279 -22.93 1.20 -6.14
N SER A 280 -23.34 0.92 -7.37
CA SER A 280 -22.41 0.67 -8.48
C SER A 280 -21.52 1.88 -8.77
N ILE A 281 -22.07 3.10 -8.68
CA ILE A 281 -21.32 4.34 -8.85
C ILE A 281 -20.23 4.47 -7.79
N ASP A 282 -20.49 3.98 -6.58
CA ASP A 282 -19.56 4.02 -5.48
C ASP A 282 -18.31 3.16 -5.78
N VAL A 283 -18.54 1.93 -6.24
CA VAL A 283 -17.49 1.00 -6.69
C VAL A 283 -16.67 1.61 -7.84
N VAL A 284 -17.32 2.26 -8.81
CA VAL A 284 -16.64 2.89 -9.96
C VAL A 284 -15.74 4.05 -9.51
N ILE A 285 -16.24 4.93 -8.64
CA ILE A 285 -15.47 6.05 -8.08
C ILE A 285 -14.26 5.50 -7.30
N ALA A 286 -14.48 4.51 -6.43
CA ALA A 286 -13.42 3.91 -5.64
C ALA A 286 -12.33 3.27 -6.52
N TYR A 287 -12.71 2.54 -7.57
CA TYR A 287 -11.77 1.98 -8.55
C TYR A 287 -10.97 3.07 -9.26
N PHE A 288 -11.63 4.14 -9.72
CA PHE A 288 -10.98 5.21 -10.46
C PHE A 288 -9.98 5.97 -9.59
N ILE A 289 -10.38 6.45 -8.41
CA ILE A 289 -9.51 7.20 -7.51
C ILE A 289 -8.32 6.34 -7.04
N THR A 290 -8.58 5.09 -6.63
CA THR A 290 -7.53 4.19 -6.13
C THR A 290 -6.48 3.89 -7.21
N THR A 291 -6.92 3.55 -8.43
CA THR A 291 -5.98 3.27 -9.52
C THR A 291 -5.19 4.53 -9.93
N ARG A 292 -5.84 5.70 -10.02
CA ARG A 292 -5.18 6.95 -10.39
C ARG A 292 -4.14 7.37 -9.36
N LEU A 293 -4.47 7.31 -8.07
CA LEU A 293 -3.51 7.61 -7.01
C LEU A 293 -2.33 6.63 -7.05
N PHE A 294 -2.60 5.33 -7.23
CA PHE A 294 -1.55 4.31 -7.30
C PHE A 294 -0.56 4.61 -8.43
N TRP A 295 -1.05 4.82 -9.65
CA TRP A 295 -0.17 5.09 -10.80
C TRP A 295 0.55 6.42 -10.66
N LEU A 296 -0.15 7.48 -10.22
CA LEU A 296 0.45 8.79 -9.97
C LEU A 296 1.61 8.68 -8.98
N TYR A 297 1.38 8.01 -7.84
CA TYR A 297 2.40 7.80 -6.81
C TYR A 297 3.65 7.10 -7.37
N HIS A 298 3.46 6.02 -8.14
CA HIS A 298 4.57 5.25 -8.69
C HIS A 298 5.29 6.00 -9.82
N THR A 299 4.58 6.76 -10.64
CA THR A 299 5.20 7.63 -11.66
C THR A 299 6.09 8.68 -10.99
N LEU A 300 5.61 9.36 -9.95
CA LEU A 300 6.41 10.33 -9.20
C LEU A 300 7.61 9.68 -8.50
N ALA A 301 7.44 8.47 -7.94
CA ALA A 301 8.51 7.77 -7.23
C ALA A 301 9.59 7.22 -8.18
N ASN A 302 9.21 6.84 -9.41
CA ASN A 302 10.12 6.23 -10.37
C ASN A 302 10.88 7.24 -11.25
N SER A 303 10.40 8.48 -11.34
CA SER A 303 11.03 9.54 -12.13
C SER A 303 11.78 10.52 -11.23
N ALA A 304 13.11 10.58 -11.36
CA ALA A 304 13.96 11.46 -10.55
C ALA A 304 13.57 12.95 -10.68
N GLU A 305 13.21 13.39 -11.89
CA GLU A 305 12.79 14.76 -12.19
C GLU A 305 11.46 15.14 -11.52
N LEU A 306 10.52 14.20 -11.45
CA LEU A 306 9.18 14.45 -10.89
C LEU A 306 9.15 14.40 -9.37
N ARG A 307 10.24 13.97 -8.72
CA ARG A 307 10.36 13.92 -7.26
C ARG A 307 10.71 15.27 -6.65
N GLU A 308 11.38 16.12 -7.42
CA GLU A 308 11.81 17.44 -6.98
C GLU A 308 10.80 18.54 -7.35
N TYR A 309 10.89 19.67 -6.64
CA TYR A 309 10.18 20.87 -7.03
C TYR A 309 10.80 21.42 -8.31
N SER A 310 9.98 21.50 -9.35
CA SER A 310 10.34 22.13 -10.62
C SER A 310 9.18 22.95 -11.11
N VAL A 311 9.47 24.07 -11.78
CA VAL A 311 8.45 24.90 -12.46
C VAL A 311 7.68 24.08 -13.50
N THR A 312 8.32 23.07 -14.10
CA THR A 312 7.71 22.17 -15.08
C THR A 312 6.89 21.04 -14.45
N ASN A 313 7.08 20.76 -13.15
CA ASN A 313 6.40 19.68 -12.45
C ASN A 313 5.10 20.18 -11.81
N LEU A 314 4.00 20.19 -12.58
CA LEU A 314 2.70 20.61 -12.07
C LEU A 314 2.17 19.74 -10.92
N MET A 315 2.58 18.48 -10.86
CA MET A 315 2.19 17.57 -9.78
C MET A 315 2.78 17.98 -8.42
N SER A 316 3.79 18.86 -8.40
CA SER A 316 4.35 19.38 -7.15
C SER A 316 3.41 20.35 -6.41
N ARG A 317 2.30 20.76 -7.04
CA ARG A 317 1.30 21.67 -6.45
C ARG A 317 0.28 20.96 -5.58
N GLU A 318 0.24 19.63 -5.63
CA GLU A 318 -0.64 18.81 -4.80
C GLU A 318 -0.31 19.02 -3.30
N CYS A 319 -1.33 19.15 -2.45
CA CYS A 319 -1.14 19.47 -1.03
C CYS A 319 -0.35 18.40 -0.26
N TRP A 320 -0.37 17.15 -0.74
CA TRP A 320 0.34 16.02 -0.16
C TRP A 320 1.76 15.83 -0.74
N PHE A 321 2.14 16.58 -1.78
CA PHE A 321 3.46 16.47 -2.43
C PHE A 321 4.65 16.74 -1.49
N PRO A 322 4.63 17.73 -0.58
CA PRO A 322 5.75 17.96 0.34
C PRO A 322 6.05 16.71 1.20
N LEU A 323 4.98 16.04 1.66
CA LEU A 323 5.08 14.84 2.46
C LEU A 323 5.54 13.64 1.62
N PHE A 324 5.08 13.53 0.37
CA PHE A 324 5.58 12.55 -0.60
C PHE A 324 7.10 12.68 -0.81
N ARG A 325 7.61 13.90 -1.07
CA ARG A 325 9.04 14.16 -1.27
C ARG A 325 9.86 13.72 -0.05
N TYR A 326 9.40 14.08 1.16
CA TYR A 326 10.04 13.64 2.40
C TYR A 326 10.12 12.11 2.53
N MET A 327 9.02 11.41 2.19
CA MET A 327 8.98 9.95 2.24
C MET A 327 9.94 9.32 1.21
N GLU A 328 10.08 9.88 0.01
CA GLU A 328 10.83 9.27 -1.10
C GLU A 328 12.26 9.82 -1.33
N CYS A 329 12.71 10.85 -0.60
CA CYS A 329 14.04 11.47 -0.76
C CYS A 329 15.24 10.50 -0.83
N ASN A 330 15.22 9.41 -0.05
CA ASN A 330 16.35 8.48 0.10
C ASN A 330 16.12 7.12 -0.58
N VAL A 331 15.15 7.05 -1.49
CA VAL A 331 14.81 5.83 -2.24
C VAL A 331 15.38 5.92 -3.64
N ALA A 332 15.93 4.81 -4.14
CA ALA A 332 16.34 4.73 -5.54
C ALA A 332 15.10 4.83 -6.45
N PRO A 333 15.20 5.49 -7.63
CA PRO A 333 14.05 5.72 -8.51
C PRO A 333 13.29 4.43 -8.82
N SER A 334 13.96 3.37 -9.28
CA SER A 334 13.32 2.07 -9.49
C SER A 334 13.66 1.09 -8.38
N VAL A 335 12.65 0.55 -7.72
CA VAL A 335 12.83 -0.63 -6.85
C VAL A 335 12.95 -1.86 -7.75
N PRO A 336 14.11 -2.55 -7.81
CA PRO A 336 14.28 -3.66 -8.73
C PRO A 336 13.34 -4.81 -8.35
N ARG A 337 12.60 -5.35 -9.34
CA ARG A 337 11.73 -6.54 -9.19
C ARG A 337 12.54 -7.84 -9.13
N GLN A 338 13.66 -7.84 -8.42
CA GLN A 338 14.62 -8.93 -8.39
C GLN A 338 14.67 -9.59 -7.01
N PHE A 339 14.45 -10.90 -6.98
CA PHE A 339 14.54 -11.73 -5.78
C PHE A 339 15.89 -12.46 -5.79
N GLU A 340 16.92 -11.85 -5.21
CA GLU A 340 18.25 -12.47 -5.07
C GLU A 340 18.32 -13.37 -3.83
N TRP A 341 19.20 -14.39 -3.82
CA TRP A 341 19.37 -15.26 -2.64
C TRP A 341 20.71 -15.14 -1.96
N PRO A 342 20.69 -15.16 -0.62
CA PRO A 342 21.85 -14.77 0.16
C PRO A 342 22.98 -15.79 0.13
N LEU A 343 22.74 -17.01 -0.35
CA LEU A 343 23.75 -18.06 -0.42
C LEU A 343 24.30 -18.18 -1.83
N SER A 344 25.49 -17.60 -2.07
CA SER A 344 26.38 -18.14 -3.09
C SER A 344 26.59 -19.61 -2.73
N TRP A 345 26.11 -20.53 -3.57
CA TRP A 345 26.43 -21.94 -3.43
C TRP A 345 27.94 -22.08 -3.22
N PRO A 346 28.43 -22.90 -2.27
CA PRO A 346 29.86 -23.10 -2.12
C PRO A 346 30.40 -23.51 -3.50
N ARG A 347 31.48 -22.85 -3.94
CA ARG A 347 32.19 -23.13 -5.21
C ARG A 347 32.88 -24.51 -5.18
N CYS A 348 32.33 -25.49 -4.46
CA CYS A 348 32.92 -26.81 -4.25
C CYS A 348 32.38 -27.84 -5.26
N PHE A 349 31.35 -27.51 -6.06
CA PHE A 349 30.81 -28.41 -7.09
C PHE A 349 31.10 -27.96 -8.54
N LYS A 350 32.14 -27.14 -8.74
CA LYS A 350 32.81 -27.02 -10.03
C LYS A 350 34.24 -27.54 -9.90
N SER A 351 34.37 -28.85 -10.04
CA SER A 351 35.54 -29.58 -10.58
C SER A 351 35.73 -30.92 -9.86
N THR A 352 34.91 -31.90 -10.22
CA THR A 352 35.34 -33.30 -10.15
C THR A 352 34.82 -33.99 -11.42
N SER A 353 35.72 -34.72 -12.10
CA SER A 353 35.58 -35.37 -13.43
C SER A 353 36.19 -34.53 -14.57
N LEU A 354 37.36 -34.80 -15.16
CA LEU A 354 38.22 -35.99 -15.19
C LEU A 354 39.68 -35.56 -15.40
N SER A 355 40.57 -35.93 -14.46
CA SER A 355 41.93 -36.31 -14.85
C SER A 355 41.86 -37.79 -15.23
N GLY A 356 42.10 -38.10 -16.49
CA GLY A 356 41.95 -39.43 -17.07
C GLY A 356 42.71 -39.50 -18.39
N SER A 357 43.95 -39.94 -18.28
CA SER A 357 44.93 -40.23 -19.31
C SER A 357 44.46 -41.17 -20.44
N ARG A 358 44.89 -40.88 -21.67
CA ARG A 358 45.37 -41.83 -22.71
C ARG A 358 45.95 -41.01 -23.86
N LEU A 359 47.27 -40.96 -24.11
CA LEU A 359 48.11 -41.97 -24.78
C LEU A 359 47.47 -42.59 -26.03
N ARG A 360 47.59 -41.92 -27.18
CA ARG A 360 48.46 -42.30 -28.32
C ARG A 360 48.31 -41.30 -29.44
#